data_AF-A0A9P6MJR9-F1
#
_entry.id   AF-A0A9P6MJR9-F1
#
_cell.length_a   1.000
_cell.length_b   1.000
_cell.length_c   1.000
_cell.angle_alpha   90.00
_cell.angle_beta   90.00
_cell.angle_gamma   90.00
#
_symmetry.space_group_name_H-M   'P 1'
#
loop_
_entity.id
_entity.type
_entity.pdbx_description
1 polymer ?
#
loop_
_entity_poly.entity_id
_entity_poly.type
_entity_poly.pdbx_seq_one_letter_code
_entity_poly.pdbx_strand_id
1 'polypeptide(L)'
;MANSTLITLDLYDNSIGPNGAQALSEALKTISTLTTLILSYNSIGVNGVRALSEALKTNSTLTTLDLSHNSIGDDGAQALSEALNTNSTLTILNLEADSIEENGAQALSEALKANLTLTTLDLKDNPIGDNGAQALSEALKTNSTLTTLDLTNNSIGSYGAQALSEALKTNSTLSILNLYDNSIGTSGVQALSAALKTNSTLTTLTLACNSIGPDGAQALSDVLKTNSTLTTLNLLGNWISDEIAQTILQAFQTEEHSIQ
;
A
#
# COMPACT_ATOMS: atom_id res chain seq x y z
N MET A 1 -34.19 15.24 8.27
CA MET A 1 -33.12 15.52 9.25
C MET A 1 -31.99 14.55 8.97
N ALA A 2 -30.76 15.03 8.82
CA ALA A 2 -29.60 14.16 8.63
C ALA A 2 -29.34 13.36 9.93
N ASN A 3 -28.95 12.10 9.81
CA ASN A 3 -28.55 11.30 10.97
C ASN A 3 -27.30 11.93 11.59
N SER A 4 -27.36 12.24 12.89
CA SER A 4 -26.30 12.92 13.63
C SER A 4 -25.56 11.99 14.61
N THR A 5 -25.68 10.68 14.41
CA THR A 5 -25.12 9.67 15.34
C THR A 5 -24.38 8.54 14.64
N LEU A 6 -24.56 8.36 13.33
CA LEU A 6 -23.97 7.26 12.58
C LEU A 6 -22.50 7.57 12.27
N ILE A 7 -21.60 6.82 12.90
CA ILE A 7 -20.14 6.94 12.74
C ILE A 7 -19.60 5.98 11.67
N THR A 8 -20.15 4.77 11.62
CA THR A 8 -19.75 3.72 10.70
C THR A 8 -20.96 3.25 9.90
N LEU A 9 -20.78 3.16 8.59
CA LEU A 9 -21.75 2.58 7.67
C LEU A 9 -21.07 1.46 6.92
N ASP A 10 -21.50 0.24 7.22
CA ASP A 10 -21.01 -0.98 6.58
C ASP A 10 -22.05 -1.49 5.58
N LEU A 11 -21.63 -1.54 4.31
CA LEU A 11 -22.42 -1.99 3.17
C LEU A 11 -21.65 -3.07 2.38
N TYR A 12 -20.74 -3.79 3.04
CA TYR A 12 -20.01 -4.94 2.49
C TYR A 12 -20.93 -5.96 1.82
N ASP A 13 -20.52 -6.49 0.67
CA ASP A 13 -21.19 -7.59 -0.06
C ASP A 13 -22.68 -7.33 -0.32
N ASN A 14 -22.94 -6.21 -0.99
CA ASN A 14 -24.26 -5.80 -1.45
C ASN A 14 -24.27 -5.58 -2.97
N SER A 15 -25.43 -5.22 -3.52
CA SER A 15 -25.58 -4.92 -4.95
C SER A 15 -25.61 -3.40 -5.22
N ILE A 16 -24.78 -2.62 -4.54
CA ILE A 16 -24.72 -1.17 -4.73
C ILE A 16 -24.03 -0.87 -6.07
N GLY A 17 -24.83 -0.45 -7.04
CA GLY A 17 -24.34 0.04 -8.33
C GLY A 17 -24.00 1.54 -8.33
N PRO A 18 -23.65 2.10 -9.51
CA PRO A 18 -23.29 3.51 -9.64
C PRO A 18 -24.36 4.49 -9.13
N ASN A 19 -25.64 4.16 -9.30
CA ASN A 19 -26.74 5.00 -8.80
C ASN A 19 -26.82 5.02 -7.26
N GLY A 20 -26.51 3.89 -6.61
CA GLY A 20 -26.46 3.81 -5.16
C GLY A 20 -25.26 4.60 -4.61
N ALA A 21 -24.11 4.48 -5.26
CA ALA A 21 -22.92 5.30 -4.94
C ALA A 21 -23.17 6.80 -5.14
N GLN A 22 -23.92 7.20 -6.19
CA GLN A 22 -24.35 8.59 -6.37
C GLN A 22 -25.27 9.07 -5.24
N ALA A 23 -26.22 8.23 -4.78
CA ALA A 23 -27.06 8.60 -3.65
C ALA A 23 -26.25 8.74 -2.35
N LEU A 24 -25.27 7.85 -2.13
CA LEU A 24 -24.34 7.93 -1.03
C LEU A 24 -23.48 9.20 -1.11
N SER A 25 -23.00 9.57 -2.29
CA SER A 25 -22.18 10.77 -2.46
C SER A 25 -22.95 12.05 -2.13
N GLU A 26 -24.23 12.15 -2.52
CA GLU A 26 -25.08 13.28 -2.12
C GLU A 26 -25.31 13.30 -0.60
N ALA A 27 -25.43 12.13 0.04
CA ALA A 27 -25.53 12.06 1.48
C ALA A 27 -24.22 12.51 2.18
N LEU A 28 -23.06 12.08 1.68
CA LEU A 28 -21.73 12.42 2.22
C LEU A 28 -21.41 13.92 2.21
N LYS A 29 -22.02 14.69 1.30
CA LYS A 29 -21.90 16.17 1.30
C LYS A 29 -22.58 16.84 2.50
N THR A 30 -23.52 16.15 3.15
CA THR A 30 -24.33 16.71 4.24
C THR A 30 -24.16 16.00 5.58
N ILE A 31 -23.76 14.73 5.55
CA ILE A 31 -23.48 13.95 6.76
C ILE A 31 -22.14 14.39 7.34
N SER A 32 -22.17 14.88 8.57
CA SER A 32 -21.00 15.37 9.30
C SER A 32 -20.55 14.46 10.44
N THR A 33 -21.09 13.24 10.52
CA THR A 33 -20.78 12.30 11.62
C THR A 33 -20.12 11.01 11.15
N LEU A 34 -20.29 10.65 9.88
CA LEU A 34 -19.73 9.43 9.34
C LEU A 34 -18.22 9.56 9.17
N THR A 35 -17.48 8.68 9.83
CA THR A 35 -16.02 8.59 9.75
C THR A 35 -15.54 7.36 8.98
N THR A 36 -16.37 6.31 8.92
CA THR A 36 -16.02 5.03 8.28
C THR A 36 -17.12 4.60 7.33
N LEU A 37 -16.74 4.38 6.07
CA LEU A 37 -17.63 3.87 5.03
C LEU A 37 -17.00 2.64 4.39
N ILE A 38 -17.68 1.50 4.53
CA ILE A 38 -17.27 0.22 3.95
C ILE A 38 -18.21 -0.11 2.80
N LEU A 39 -17.65 -0.18 1.60
CA LEU A 39 -18.38 -0.44 0.35
C LEU A 39 -17.79 -1.62 -0.41
N SER A 40 -16.97 -2.45 0.23
CA SER A 40 -16.30 -3.57 -0.42
C SER A 40 -17.29 -4.55 -1.03
N TYR A 41 -16.88 -5.27 -2.07
CA TYR A 41 -17.70 -6.29 -2.73
C TYR A 41 -19.06 -5.73 -3.19
N ASN A 42 -19.03 -4.67 -3.99
CA ASN A 42 -20.21 -4.08 -4.60
C ASN A 42 -20.00 -3.95 -6.12
N SER A 43 -20.83 -3.16 -6.81
CA SER A 43 -20.70 -2.92 -8.26
C SER A 43 -20.66 -1.42 -8.55
N ILE A 44 -19.93 -0.66 -7.71
CA ILE A 44 -19.87 0.80 -7.77
C ILE A 44 -19.37 1.28 -9.13
N GLY A 45 -18.30 0.65 -9.64
CA GLY A 45 -17.65 0.96 -10.90
C GLY A 45 -17.14 2.40 -11.01
N VAL A 46 -16.57 2.74 -12.16
CA VAL A 46 -15.97 4.05 -12.43
C VAL A 46 -16.92 5.24 -12.17
N ASN A 47 -18.19 5.11 -12.54
CA ASN A 47 -19.16 6.21 -12.38
C ASN A 47 -19.53 6.42 -10.91
N GLY A 48 -19.67 5.34 -10.14
CA GLY A 48 -19.98 5.44 -8.73
C GLY A 48 -18.83 6.01 -7.94
N VAL A 49 -17.58 5.56 -8.19
CA VAL A 49 -16.41 6.10 -7.50
C VAL A 49 -16.17 7.56 -7.86
N ARG A 50 -16.40 7.97 -9.11
CA ARG A 50 -16.30 9.38 -9.50
C ARG A 50 -17.26 10.27 -8.71
N ALA A 51 -18.47 9.78 -8.47
CA ALA A 51 -19.44 10.49 -7.63
C ALA A 51 -18.96 10.59 -6.17
N LEU A 52 -18.44 9.51 -5.61
CA LEU A 52 -17.87 9.48 -4.26
C LEU A 52 -16.66 10.41 -4.13
N SER A 53 -15.74 10.41 -5.11
CA SER A 53 -14.58 11.29 -5.18
C SER A 53 -14.99 12.77 -5.17
N GLU A 54 -16.06 13.13 -5.89
CA GLU A 54 -16.57 14.51 -5.85
C GLU A 54 -17.10 14.90 -4.47
N ALA A 55 -17.75 13.98 -3.76
CA ALA A 55 -18.14 14.23 -2.37
C ALA A 55 -16.93 14.36 -1.44
N LEU A 56 -15.89 13.53 -1.61
CA LEU A 56 -14.66 13.55 -0.82
C LEU A 56 -13.91 14.89 -0.90
N LYS A 57 -13.98 15.63 -2.01
CA LYS A 57 -13.38 16.97 -2.13
C LYS A 57 -13.90 17.97 -1.09
N THR A 58 -15.12 17.76 -0.59
CA THR A 58 -15.77 18.66 0.38
C THR A 58 -16.08 17.99 1.72
N ASN A 59 -16.12 16.65 1.77
CA ASN A 59 -16.31 15.92 3.00
C ASN A 59 -15.08 16.08 3.91
N SER A 60 -15.33 16.43 5.17
CA SER A 60 -14.30 16.71 6.18
C SER A 60 -14.43 15.81 7.41
N THR A 61 -15.03 14.62 7.27
CA THR A 61 -15.30 13.74 8.41
C THR A 61 -14.88 12.31 8.15
N LEU A 62 -14.90 11.85 6.90
CA LEU A 62 -14.55 10.50 6.53
C LEU A 62 -13.04 10.30 6.66
N THR A 63 -12.65 9.38 7.55
CA THR A 63 -11.25 9.03 7.81
C THR A 63 -10.89 7.67 7.22
N THR A 64 -11.88 6.80 7.00
CA THR A 64 -11.72 5.45 6.43
C THR A 64 -12.72 5.22 5.31
N LEU A 65 -12.20 4.83 4.15
CA LEU A 65 -12.99 4.45 2.98
C LEU A 65 -12.48 3.12 2.44
N ASP A 66 -13.36 2.12 2.41
CA ASP A 66 -13.10 0.85 1.76
C ASP A 66 -13.93 0.72 0.48
N LEU A 67 -13.24 0.66 -0.66
CA LEU A 67 -13.82 0.52 -1.99
C LEU A 67 -13.39 -0.79 -2.67
N SER A 68 -12.75 -1.70 -1.96
CA SER A 68 -12.20 -2.93 -2.56
C SER A 68 -13.26 -3.76 -3.31
N HIS A 69 -12.85 -4.46 -4.36
CA HIS A 69 -13.73 -5.28 -5.20
C HIS A 69 -14.93 -4.50 -5.78
N ASN A 70 -14.69 -3.33 -6.39
CA ASN A 70 -15.72 -2.52 -7.04
C ASN A 70 -15.45 -2.21 -8.51
N SER A 71 -14.36 -2.74 -9.09
CA SER A 71 -14.00 -2.56 -10.51
C SER A 71 -13.93 -1.08 -10.90
N ILE A 72 -13.21 -0.29 -10.11
CA ILE A 72 -13.11 1.17 -10.33
C ILE A 72 -12.19 1.53 -11.50
N GLY A 73 -11.15 0.72 -11.77
CA GLY A 73 -10.17 0.93 -12.82
C GLY A 73 -9.31 2.20 -12.67
N ASP A 74 -8.45 2.44 -13.66
CA ASP A 74 -7.57 3.61 -13.73
C ASP A 74 -8.33 4.94 -13.69
N ASP A 75 -9.44 5.05 -14.41
CA ASP A 75 -10.29 6.26 -14.42
C ASP A 75 -10.87 6.54 -13.02
N GLY A 76 -11.20 5.49 -12.26
CA GLY A 76 -11.66 5.60 -10.89
C GLY A 76 -10.56 6.06 -9.94
N ALA A 77 -9.36 5.47 -10.08
CA ALA A 77 -8.16 5.89 -9.35
C ALA A 77 -7.78 7.35 -9.65
N GLN A 78 -7.92 7.80 -10.90
CA GLN A 78 -7.74 9.20 -11.29
C GLN A 78 -8.77 10.13 -10.62
N ALA A 79 -10.04 9.73 -10.55
CA ALA A 79 -11.02 10.53 -9.83
C ALA A 79 -10.71 10.62 -8.33
N LEU A 80 -10.26 9.53 -7.72
CA LEU A 80 -9.83 9.50 -6.31
C LEU A 80 -8.59 10.36 -6.08
N SER A 81 -7.61 10.35 -6.99
CA SER A 81 -6.40 11.18 -6.86
C SER A 81 -6.73 12.68 -6.85
N GLU A 82 -7.66 13.12 -7.70
CA GLU A 82 -8.16 14.49 -7.68
C GLU A 82 -8.84 14.87 -6.36
N ALA A 83 -9.57 13.92 -5.75
CA ALA A 83 -10.17 14.14 -4.44
C ALA A 83 -9.11 14.24 -3.33
N LEU A 84 -8.12 13.34 -3.33
CA LEU A 84 -7.03 13.29 -2.36
C LEU A 84 -6.15 14.56 -2.38
N ASN A 85 -6.04 15.25 -3.51
CA ASN A 85 -5.33 16.53 -3.60
C ASN A 85 -5.96 17.65 -2.74
N THR A 86 -7.23 17.51 -2.38
CA THR A 86 -7.97 18.52 -1.60
C THR A 86 -8.49 17.99 -0.27
N ASN A 87 -8.76 16.68 -0.18
CA ASN A 87 -9.21 16.06 1.04
C ASN A 87 -8.06 15.95 2.05
N SER A 88 -8.30 16.44 3.26
CA SER A 88 -7.33 16.46 4.36
C SER A 88 -7.83 15.69 5.59
N THR A 89 -8.71 14.71 5.38
CA THR A 89 -9.35 13.96 6.47
C THR A 89 -9.25 12.44 6.30
N LEU A 90 -9.16 11.96 5.06
CA LEU A 90 -9.01 10.56 4.78
C LEU A 90 -7.61 10.08 5.18
N THR A 91 -7.58 9.04 6.01
CA THR A 91 -6.36 8.45 6.58
C THR A 91 -6.13 7.01 6.11
N ILE A 92 -7.20 6.30 5.73
CA ILE A 92 -7.18 4.92 5.26
C ILE A 92 -8.01 4.83 3.99
N LEU A 93 -7.40 4.32 2.93
CA LEU A 93 -8.05 4.06 1.65
C LEU A 93 -7.72 2.62 1.21
N ASN A 94 -8.76 1.80 1.05
CA ASN A 94 -8.64 0.44 0.52
C ASN A 94 -9.20 0.36 -0.91
N LEU A 95 -8.35 -0.05 -1.85
CA LEU A 95 -8.62 -0.23 -3.28
C LEU A 95 -8.17 -1.62 -3.75
N GLU A 96 -8.25 -2.62 -2.88
CA GLU A 96 -7.93 -4.01 -3.22
C GLU A 96 -8.83 -4.53 -4.37
N ALA A 97 -8.23 -5.27 -5.30
CA ALA A 97 -8.92 -5.99 -6.37
C ALA A 97 -9.85 -5.11 -7.23
N ASP A 98 -9.33 -3.98 -7.68
CA ASP A 98 -10.12 -2.92 -8.32
C ASP A 98 -9.74 -2.64 -9.78
N SER A 99 -8.87 -3.50 -10.35
CA SER A 99 -8.35 -3.40 -11.72
C SER A 99 -7.60 -2.08 -11.99
N ILE A 100 -6.86 -1.61 -10.99
CA ILE A 100 -5.95 -0.47 -11.13
C ILE A 100 -4.66 -0.95 -11.79
N GLU A 101 -4.35 -0.38 -12.95
CA GLU A 101 -3.13 -0.64 -13.71
C GLU A 101 -2.09 0.47 -13.46
N GLU A 102 -1.07 0.54 -14.30
CA GLU A 102 0.04 1.49 -14.18
C GLU A 102 -0.41 2.97 -14.19
N ASN A 103 -1.43 3.34 -14.97
CA ASN A 103 -1.86 4.74 -15.05
C ASN A 103 -2.64 5.17 -13.80
N GLY A 104 -3.49 4.29 -13.25
CA GLY A 104 -4.19 4.55 -12.01
C GLY A 104 -3.22 4.64 -10.82
N ALA A 105 -2.21 3.77 -10.77
CA ALA A 105 -1.13 3.87 -9.79
C ALA A 105 -0.35 5.19 -9.93
N GLN A 106 -0.07 5.62 -11.17
CA GLN A 106 0.58 6.92 -11.42
C GLN A 106 -0.27 8.09 -10.92
N ALA A 107 -1.59 8.06 -11.16
CA ALA A 107 -2.51 9.09 -10.68
C ALA A 107 -2.51 9.18 -9.14
N LEU A 108 -2.65 8.04 -8.46
CA LEU A 108 -2.60 7.97 -7.00
C LEU A 108 -1.25 8.46 -6.45
N SER A 109 -0.16 8.11 -7.12
CA SER A 109 1.19 8.56 -6.77
C SER A 109 1.34 10.08 -6.84
N GLU A 110 0.77 10.72 -7.85
CA GLU A 110 0.81 12.18 -7.95
C GLU A 110 0.05 12.84 -6.80
N ALA A 111 -1.11 12.30 -6.42
CA ALA A 111 -1.84 12.79 -5.25
C ALA A 111 -1.07 12.57 -3.93
N LEU A 112 -0.39 11.43 -3.77
CA LEU A 112 0.41 11.14 -2.57
C LEU A 112 1.56 12.12 -2.36
N LYS A 113 2.08 12.78 -3.40
CA LYS A 113 3.12 13.81 -3.24
C LYS A 113 2.60 15.03 -2.49
N ALA A 114 1.31 15.36 -2.64
CA ALA A 114 0.68 16.54 -2.04
C ALA A 114 -0.18 16.20 -0.82
N ASN A 115 -0.77 15.00 -0.77
CA ASN A 115 -1.60 14.56 0.34
C ASN A 115 -0.74 14.19 1.55
N LEU A 116 -0.97 14.91 2.66
CA LEU A 116 -0.27 14.73 3.93
C LEU A 116 -1.22 14.24 5.03
N THR A 117 -2.21 13.41 4.68
CA THR A 117 -3.18 12.87 5.66
C THR A 117 -3.36 11.38 5.53
N LEU A 118 -3.20 10.83 4.33
CA LEU A 118 -3.26 9.40 4.11
C LEU A 118 -2.09 8.71 4.81
N THR A 119 -2.41 7.72 5.64
CA THR A 119 -1.46 6.91 6.41
C THR A 119 -1.43 5.47 5.92
N THR A 120 -2.55 4.97 5.40
CA THR A 120 -2.69 3.60 4.90
C THR A 120 -3.29 3.62 3.50
N LEU A 121 -2.59 2.98 2.57
CA LEU A 121 -3.06 2.73 1.21
C LEU A 121 -2.94 1.24 0.93
N ASP A 122 -4.08 0.60 0.70
CA ASP A 122 -4.17 -0.80 0.29
C ASP A 122 -4.49 -0.89 -1.21
N LEU A 123 -3.58 -1.52 -1.96
CA LEU A 123 -3.63 -1.71 -3.40
C LEU A 123 -3.50 -3.18 -3.78
N LYS A 124 -3.79 -4.12 -2.89
CA LYS A 124 -3.67 -5.57 -3.18
C LYS A 124 -4.42 -5.97 -4.46
N ASP A 125 -3.93 -7.02 -5.11
CA ASP A 125 -4.61 -7.65 -6.25
C ASP A 125 -4.93 -6.68 -7.41
N ASN A 126 -4.02 -5.74 -7.68
CA ASN A 126 -4.12 -4.81 -8.81
C ASN A 126 -2.93 -4.99 -9.77
N PRO A 127 -3.13 -4.97 -11.10
CA PRO A 127 -2.04 -5.11 -12.08
C PRO A 127 -1.15 -3.84 -12.22
N ILE A 128 -0.60 -3.33 -11.12
CA ILE A 128 0.19 -2.07 -11.08
C ILE A 128 1.49 -2.14 -11.89
N GLY A 129 2.18 -3.29 -11.86
CA GLY A 129 3.42 -3.51 -12.60
C GLY A 129 4.63 -2.66 -12.14
N ASP A 130 5.76 -2.84 -12.83
CA ASP A 130 7.01 -2.11 -12.56
C ASP A 130 6.84 -0.58 -12.65
N ASN A 131 6.12 -0.09 -13.68
CA ASN A 131 5.93 1.34 -13.95
C ASN A 131 5.08 2.02 -12.87
N GLY A 132 3.98 1.39 -12.45
CA GLY A 132 3.16 1.89 -11.36
C GLY A 132 3.91 1.90 -10.03
N ALA A 133 4.71 0.86 -9.75
CA ALA A 133 5.59 0.83 -8.59
C ALA A 133 6.67 1.92 -8.62
N GLN A 134 7.21 2.24 -9.80
CA GLN A 134 8.13 3.36 -9.97
C GLN A 134 7.45 4.69 -9.63
N ALA A 135 6.22 4.92 -10.08
CA ALA A 135 5.47 6.12 -9.74
C ALA A 135 5.23 6.24 -8.23
N LEU A 136 4.81 5.15 -7.57
CA LEU A 136 4.62 5.09 -6.12
C LEU A 136 5.92 5.39 -5.39
N SER A 137 7.04 4.86 -5.89
CA SER A 137 8.38 5.12 -5.34
C SER A 137 8.75 6.60 -5.38
N GLU A 138 8.48 7.29 -6.50
CA GLU A 138 8.74 8.73 -6.59
C GLU A 138 7.86 9.53 -5.61
N ALA A 139 6.63 9.10 -5.36
CA ALA A 139 5.77 9.73 -4.36
C ALA A 139 6.29 9.50 -2.94
N LEU A 140 6.72 8.28 -2.62
CA LEU A 140 7.26 7.91 -1.30
C LEU A 140 8.54 8.69 -0.93
N LYS A 141 9.34 9.13 -1.91
CA LYS A 141 10.54 9.95 -1.64
C LYS A 141 10.19 11.29 -0.98
N THR A 142 9.00 11.84 -1.25
CA THR A 142 8.57 13.15 -0.74
C THR A 142 7.42 13.06 0.25
N ASN A 143 6.62 11.99 0.20
CA ASN A 143 5.53 11.78 1.16
C ASN A 143 6.09 11.50 2.56
N SER A 144 5.48 12.15 3.55
CA SER A 144 5.89 12.10 4.95
C SER A 144 4.76 11.70 5.89
N THR A 145 3.73 11.01 5.38
CA THR A 145 2.57 10.60 6.21
C THR A 145 2.15 9.15 6.03
N LEU A 146 2.43 8.56 4.86
CA LEU A 146 2.12 7.17 4.59
C LEU A 146 3.02 6.27 5.46
N THR A 147 2.38 5.45 6.28
CA THR A 147 3.02 4.50 7.20
C THR A 147 2.82 3.06 6.77
N THR A 148 1.75 2.78 6.00
CA THR A 148 1.40 1.45 5.51
C THR A 148 1.07 1.50 4.03
N LEU A 149 1.77 0.67 3.26
CA LEU A 149 1.52 0.45 1.83
C LEU A 149 1.44 -1.05 1.57
N ASP A 150 0.29 -1.51 1.10
CA ASP A 150 0.11 -2.91 0.69
C ASP A 150 0.03 -3.02 -0.83
N LEU A 151 0.95 -3.80 -1.39
CA LEU A 151 1.11 -4.07 -2.81
C LEU A 151 1.12 -5.57 -3.09
N THR A 152 0.47 -6.39 -2.26
CA THR A 152 0.34 -7.85 -2.48
C THR A 152 -0.20 -8.13 -3.90
N ASN A 153 0.42 -9.06 -4.63
CA ASN A 153 -0.04 -9.53 -5.93
C ASN A 153 -0.26 -8.41 -6.96
N ASN A 154 0.80 -7.62 -7.18
CA ASN A 154 0.77 -6.45 -8.07
C ASN A 154 1.70 -6.53 -9.29
N SER A 155 2.35 -7.67 -9.51
CA SER A 155 3.31 -7.88 -10.61
C SER A 155 4.47 -6.85 -10.65
N ILE A 156 4.94 -6.40 -9.48
CA ILE A 156 5.93 -5.32 -9.32
C ILE A 156 7.36 -5.67 -9.74
N GLY A 157 7.66 -6.94 -10.02
CA GLY A 157 8.90 -7.38 -10.65
C GLY A 157 10.19 -6.92 -9.94
N SER A 158 11.33 -7.15 -10.58
CA SER A 158 12.61 -6.70 -10.03
C SER A 158 12.85 -5.19 -10.21
N TYR A 159 12.30 -4.59 -11.27
CA TYR A 159 12.54 -3.17 -11.57
C TYR A 159 11.69 -2.27 -10.67
N GLY A 160 10.42 -2.60 -10.44
CA GLY A 160 9.58 -1.91 -9.48
C GLY A 160 10.11 -2.06 -8.05
N ALA A 161 10.59 -3.24 -7.67
CA ALA A 161 11.27 -3.43 -6.38
C ALA A 161 12.56 -2.60 -6.23
N GLN A 162 13.33 -2.45 -7.30
CA GLN A 162 14.49 -1.55 -7.32
C GLN A 162 14.05 -0.10 -7.10
N ALA A 163 13.00 0.37 -7.78
CA ALA A 163 12.48 1.72 -7.57
C ALA A 163 12.02 1.94 -6.11
N LEU A 164 11.28 0.97 -5.54
CA LEU A 164 10.83 1.02 -4.15
C LEU A 164 12.02 1.08 -3.19
N SER A 165 13.08 0.33 -3.47
CA SER A 165 14.31 0.37 -2.67
C SER A 165 14.96 1.76 -2.65
N GLU A 166 14.94 2.50 -3.77
CA GLU A 166 15.48 3.85 -3.80
C GLU A 166 14.63 4.84 -3.01
N ALA A 167 13.30 4.65 -2.99
CA ALA A 167 12.42 5.43 -2.13
C ALA A 167 12.67 5.15 -0.64
N LEU A 168 12.83 3.88 -0.26
CA LEU A 168 13.08 3.47 1.13
C LEU A 168 14.38 4.04 1.71
N LYS A 169 15.39 4.34 0.88
CA LYS A 169 16.63 4.96 1.36
C LYS A 169 16.42 6.36 1.93
N THR A 170 15.41 7.08 1.46
CA THR A 170 15.14 8.47 1.86
C THR A 170 13.84 8.64 2.63
N ASN A 171 12.85 7.75 2.42
CA ASN A 171 11.60 7.79 3.16
C ASN A 171 11.83 7.45 4.64
N SER A 172 11.19 8.23 5.51
CA SER A 172 11.35 8.13 6.97
C SER A 172 10.01 8.00 7.69
N THR A 173 8.96 7.54 7.01
CA THR A 173 7.62 7.38 7.60
C THR A 173 7.01 6.02 7.34
N LEU A 174 7.33 5.39 6.21
CA LEU A 174 6.82 4.06 5.88
C LEU A 174 7.38 3.05 6.88
N SER A 175 6.44 2.35 7.52
CA SER A 175 6.69 1.39 8.59
C SER A 175 6.31 -0.03 8.20
N ILE A 176 5.34 -0.18 7.30
CA ILE A 176 4.83 -1.45 6.81
C ILE A 176 4.81 -1.39 5.28
N LEU A 177 5.53 -2.31 4.66
CA LEU A 177 5.52 -2.53 3.22
C LEU A 177 5.23 -4.00 2.94
N ASN A 178 4.12 -4.28 2.27
CA ASN A 178 3.76 -5.62 1.87
C ASN A 178 3.96 -5.80 0.36
N LEU A 179 4.79 -6.76 -0.01
CA LEU A 179 5.12 -7.11 -1.39
C LEU A 179 4.88 -8.59 -1.67
N TYR A 180 4.00 -9.25 -0.90
CA TYR A 180 3.63 -10.65 -1.13
C TYR A 180 3.31 -10.91 -2.61
N ASP A 181 3.86 -11.97 -3.19
CA ASP A 181 3.55 -12.46 -4.55
C ASP A 181 3.70 -11.43 -5.67
N ASN A 182 4.89 -10.82 -5.80
CA ASN A 182 5.17 -9.80 -6.82
C ASN A 182 6.22 -10.19 -7.85
N SER A 183 6.67 -11.45 -7.84
CA SER A 183 7.75 -11.92 -8.73
C SER A 183 9.02 -11.04 -8.66
N ILE A 184 9.37 -10.55 -7.46
CA ILE A 184 10.49 -9.60 -7.26
C ILE A 184 11.84 -10.18 -7.68
N GLY A 185 12.05 -11.47 -7.45
CA GLY A 185 13.28 -12.17 -7.78
C GLY A 185 14.49 -11.71 -6.97
N THR A 186 15.64 -12.32 -7.26
CA THR A 186 16.90 -12.11 -6.54
C THR A 186 17.37 -10.66 -6.58
N SER A 187 17.38 -10.03 -7.75
CA SER A 187 17.92 -8.68 -7.94
C SER A 187 17.10 -7.61 -7.21
N GLY A 188 15.76 -7.73 -7.23
CA GLY A 188 14.89 -6.82 -6.50
C GLY A 188 15.07 -6.95 -4.98
N VAL A 189 15.23 -8.17 -4.46
CA VAL A 189 15.51 -8.38 -3.03
C VAL A 189 16.89 -7.87 -2.62
N GLN A 190 17.90 -7.99 -3.47
CA GLN A 190 19.22 -7.38 -3.21
C GLN A 190 19.11 -5.86 -3.11
N ALA A 191 18.32 -5.23 -3.98
CA ALA A 191 18.08 -3.79 -3.93
C ALA A 191 17.36 -3.37 -2.64
N LEU A 192 16.28 -4.07 -2.27
CA LEU A 192 15.57 -3.85 -1.00
C LEU A 192 16.49 -4.03 0.21
N SER A 193 17.32 -5.09 0.21
CA SER A 193 18.32 -5.32 1.26
C SER A 193 19.34 -4.19 1.37
N ALA A 194 19.75 -3.61 0.24
CA ALA A 194 20.65 -2.45 0.25
C ALA A 194 19.97 -1.20 0.85
N ALA A 195 18.68 -1.00 0.60
CA ALA A 195 17.92 0.11 1.19
C ALA A 195 17.72 -0.05 2.70
N LEU A 196 17.48 -1.27 3.17
CA LEU A 196 17.32 -1.59 4.59
C LEU A 196 18.58 -1.30 5.42
N LYS A 197 19.77 -1.20 4.82
CA LYS A 197 21.00 -0.82 5.54
C LYS A 197 20.95 0.60 6.08
N THR A 198 20.19 1.49 5.43
CA THR A 198 20.09 2.90 5.81
C THR A 198 18.69 3.28 6.29
N ASN A 199 17.66 2.55 5.87
CA ASN A 199 16.30 2.78 6.34
C ASN A 199 16.17 2.42 7.83
N SER A 200 15.59 3.33 8.60
CA SER A 200 15.43 3.19 10.05
C SER A 200 13.97 3.29 10.51
N THR A 201 13.02 3.10 9.59
CA THR A 201 11.59 3.30 9.87
C THR A 201 10.74 2.10 9.51
N LEU A 202 11.17 1.31 8.53
CA LEU A 202 10.48 0.09 8.15
C LEU A 202 10.62 -0.95 9.26
N THR A 203 9.48 -1.36 9.80
CA THR A 203 9.36 -2.35 10.87
C THR A 203 8.83 -3.69 10.36
N THR A 204 8.05 -3.66 9.27
CA THR A 204 7.45 -4.84 8.65
C THR A 204 7.70 -4.84 7.16
N LEU A 205 8.31 -5.92 6.68
CA LEU A 205 8.51 -6.19 5.26
C LEU A 205 8.01 -7.61 4.93
N THR A 206 7.05 -7.71 4.02
CA THR A 206 6.58 -9.00 3.51
C THR A 206 7.11 -9.22 2.10
N LEU A 207 7.92 -10.27 1.94
CA LEU A 207 8.49 -10.72 0.66
C LEU A 207 8.08 -12.16 0.33
N ALA A 208 7.01 -12.66 0.94
CA ALA A 208 6.54 -14.01 0.68
C ALA A 208 6.17 -14.21 -0.81
N CYS A 209 6.40 -15.42 -1.33
CA CYS A 209 6.11 -15.81 -2.72
C CYS A 209 6.80 -14.95 -3.79
N ASN A 210 8.07 -14.57 -3.60
CA ASN A 210 8.80 -13.67 -4.51
C ASN A 210 10.02 -14.27 -5.22
N SER A 211 10.26 -15.58 -5.07
CA SER A 211 11.41 -16.26 -5.70
C SER A 211 12.76 -15.58 -5.40
N ILE A 212 13.04 -15.26 -4.13
CA ILE A 212 14.21 -14.44 -3.74
C ILE A 212 15.58 -15.07 -4.06
N GLY A 213 15.64 -16.39 -4.24
CA GLY A 213 16.87 -17.12 -4.50
C GLY A 213 17.90 -17.09 -3.35
N PRO A 214 19.00 -17.86 -3.47
CA PRO A 214 20.04 -17.91 -2.43
C PRO A 214 20.74 -16.56 -2.23
N ASP A 215 21.08 -15.86 -3.31
CA ASP A 215 21.82 -14.59 -3.19
C ASP A 215 20.96 -13.46 -2.60
N GLY A 216 19.65 -13.46 -2.86
CA GLY A 216 18.71 -12.51 -2.26
C GLY A 216 18.53 -12.78 -0.78
N ALA A 217 18.44 -14.05 -0.39
CA ALA A 217 18.40 -14.44 1.01
C ALA A 217 19.70 -14.15 1.77
N GLN A 218 20.87 -14.33 1.13
CA GLN A 218 22.15 -13.91 1.69
C GLN A 218 22.19 -12.39 1.92
N ALA A 219 21.71 -11.60 0.95
CA ALA A 219 21.63 -10.14 1.10
C ALA A 219 20.71 -9.73 2.27
N LEU A 220 19.58 -10.43 2.45
CA LEU A 220 18.69 -10.24 3.60
C LEU A 220 19.38 -10.61 4.92
N SER A 221 20.05 -11.76 4.98
CA SER A 221 20.83 -12.17 6.16
C SER A 221 21.87 -11.11 6.57
N ASP A 222 22.59 -10.56 5.59
CA ASP A 222 23.63 -9.57 5.88
C ASP A 222 23.06 -8.25 6.38
N VAL A 223 21.89 -7.81 5.89
CA VAL A 223 21.27 -6.60 6.41
C VAL A 223 20.66 -6.81 7.79
N LEU A 224 20.09 -7.99 8.08
CA LEU A 224 19.52 -8.31 9.40
C LEU A 224 20.56 -8.24 10.53
N LYS A 225 21.86 -8.42 10.25
CA LYS A 225 22.96 -8.23 11.22
C LYS A 225 23.16 -6.77 11.64
N THR A 226 22.65 -5.82 10.86
CA THR A 226 22.93 -4.38 11.02
C THR A 226 21.68 -3.52 11.16
N ASN A 227 20.57 -3.92 10.55
CA ASN A 227 19.30 -3.24 10.68
C ASN A 227 18.64 -3.64 12.00
N SER A 228 18.35 -2.64 12.84
CA SER A 228 17.74 -2.81 14.16
C SER A 228 16.29 -2.36 14.22
N THR A 229 15.69 -2.01 13.08
CA THR A 229 14.33 -1.43 13.00
C THR A 229 13.31 -2.42 12.49
N LEU A 230 13.72 -3.33 11.62
CA LEU A 230 12.88 -4.38 11.07
C LEU A 230 12.60 -5.42 12.16
N THR A 231 11.33 -5.58 12.52
CA THR A 231 10.85 -6.52 13.55
C THR A 231 10.10 -7.70 12.95
N THR A 232 9.54 -7.52 11.75
CA THR A 232 8.77 -8.55 11.05
C THR A 232 9.26 -8.66 9.62
N LEU A 233 9.80 -9.83 9.27
CA LEU A 233 10.20 -10.19 7.90
C LEU A 233 9.50 -11.49 7.50
N ASN A 234 8.56 -11.41 6.57
CA ASN A 234 7.85 -12.60 6.07
C ASN A 234 8.46 -13.08 4.76
N LEU A 235 9.05 -14.28 4.76
CA LEU A 235 9.67 -14.93 3.61
C LEU A 235 8.98 -16.22 3.16
N LEU A 236 7.72 -16.44 3.58
CA LEU A 236 6.94 -17.64 3.22
C LEU A 236 6.94 -17.88 1.70
N GLY A 237 6.96 -19.13 1.26
CA GLY A 237 6.77 -19.45 -0.17
C GLY A 237 7.92 -19.03 -1.10
N ASN A 238 9.12 -18.79 -0.58
CA ASN A 238 10.31 -18.45 -1.39
C ASN A 238 11.23 -19.64 -1.71
N TRP A 239 10.78 -20.87 -1.45
CA TRP A 239 11.55 -22.11 -1.65
C TRP A 239 12.93 -22.08 -0.99
N ILE A 240 12.98 -21.53 0.23
CA ILE A 240 14.18 -21.47 1.06
C ILE A 240 14.63 -22.90 1.39
N SER A 241 15.81 -23.29 0.92
CA SER A 241 16.47 -24.56 1.25
C SER A 241 17.08 -24.53 2.65
N ASP A 242 17.51 -25.69 3.16
CA ASP A 242 18.19 -25.79 4.46
C ASP A 242 19.45 -24.90 4.54
N GLU A 243 20.22 -24.82 3.46
CA GLU A 243 21.40 -23.95 3.36
C GLU A 243 21.02 -22.47 3.49
N ILE A 244 19.97 -22.04 2.76
CA ILE A 244 19.49 -20.66 2.81
C ILE A 244 18.91 -20.33 4.19
N ALA A 245 18.20 -21.26 4.81
CA ALA A 245 17.68 -21.11 6.16
C ALA A 245 18.82 -20.92 7.18
N GLN A 246 19.89 -21.72 7.09
CA GLN A 246 21.07 -21.56 7.94
C GLN A 246 21.73 -20.19 7.76
N THR A 247 21.83 -19.70 6.52
CA THR A 247 22.35 -18.36 6.21
C THR A 247 21.53 -17.27 6.90
N ILE A 248 20.20 -17.32 6.82
CA ILE A 248 19.33 -16.33 7.47
C ILE A 248 19.46 -16.43 8.99
N LEU A 249 19.48 -17.64 9.54
CA LEU A 249 19.56 -17.86 10.98
C LEU A 249 20.89 -17.41 11.58
N GLN A 250 21.98 -17.43 10.82
CA GLN A 250 23.28 -16.91 11.25
C GLN A 250 23.21 -15.42 11.65
N ALA A 251 22.32 -14.64 11.03
CA ALA A 251 22.14 -13.22 11.37
C ALA A 251 21.68 -13.01 12.83
N PHE A 252 20.99 -13.97 13.43
CA PHE A 252 20.51 -13.91 14.81
C PHE A 252 21.50 -14.47 15.83
N GLN A 253 22.53 -15.20 15.39
CA GLN A 253 23.51 -15.84 16.28
C GLN A 253 24.69 -14.92 16.62
N THR A 254 24.90 -13.84 15.86
CA THR A 254 26.05 -12.93 16.05
C THR A 254 25.93 -12.00 17.27
N GLU A 255 24.82 -12.01 18.01
CA GLU A 255 24.67 -11.18 19.22
C GLU A 255 25.33 -11.77 20.49
N GLU A 256 25.65 -13.07 20.54
CA GLU A 256 26.15 -13.70 21.79
C GLU A 256 27.67 -13.58 22.04
N HIS A 257 28.46 -12.97 21.15
CA HIS A 257 29.93 -12.95 21.29
C HIS A 257 30.58 -11.59 21.54
N SER A 258 29.82 -10.54 21.86
CA SER A 258 30.37 -9.19 22.12
C SER A 258 30.41 -8.77 23.60
N ILE A 259 30.31 -9.71 24.55
CA ILE A 259 30.53 -9.43 25.98
C ILE A 259 31.75 -10.23 26.46
N GLN A 260 32.95 -9.68 26.25
CA GLN A 260 34.16 -9.97 27.04
C GLN A 260 34.88 -8.68 27.37
#